data_AF-A0A9E1I7Y0-F1
#
_entry.id   AF-A0A9E1I7Y0-F1
#
_cell.length_a   1.000
_cell.length_b   1.000
_cell.length_c   1.000
_cell.angle_alpha   90.00
_cell.angle_beta   90.00
_cell.angle_gamma   90.00
#
_symmetry.space_group_name_H-M   'P 1'
#
loop_
_entity.id
_entity.type
_entity.pdbx_description
1 polymer ?
#
loop_
_entity_poly.entity_id
_entity_poly.type
_entity_poly.pdbx_seq_one_letter_code
_entity_poly.pdbx_strand_id
1 'polypeptide(L)'
;MREEVKQKHWSESSVFPVFRLTAPRHNQEFIVLEGDTEDTLLFGPGRAPNSFLPGDLGTVVIHAYRHFSFLQKIVLNDQIILNDQLGTEYQYCVLDVSIIDLNKQQIEIAEVDELKLVTPWPFDGATKDNSLRYIVTARKYETYQD
;
A
#
# COMPACT_ATOMS: atom_id res chain seq x y z
N MET A 1 -1.40 -51.12 -2.35
CA MET A 1 -2.18 -49.88 -2.19
C MET A 1 -1.54 -49.10 -1.07
N ARG A 2 -0.61 -48.18 -1.37
CA ARG A 2 0.00 -47.29 -0.38
C ARG A 2 -0.76 -45.99 -0.46
N GLU A 3 -1.32 -45.55 0.65
CA GLU A 3 -1.94 -44.23 0.75
C GLU A 3 -0.84 -43.18 0.52
N GLU A 4 -1.02 -42.37 -0.52
CA GLU A 4 -0.26 -41.15 -0.69
C GLU A 4 -0.70 -40.18 0.41
N VAL A 5 0.16 -40.01 1.40
CA VAL A 5 0.09 -38.87 2.30
C VAL A 5 0.26 -37.63 1.44
N LYS A 6 -0.86 -36.99 1.07
CA LYS A 6 -0.87 -35.64 0.51
C LYS A 6 -0.17 -34.74 1.53
N GLN A 7 1.11 -34.47 1.29
CA GLN A 7 1.75 -33.34 1.92
C GLN A 7 0.93 -32.11 1.51
N LYS A 8 0.32 -31.46 2.50
CA LYS A 8 -0.36 -30.19 2.31
C LYS A 8 0.73 -29.16 2.01
N HIS A 9 1.14 -29.09 0.75
CA HIS A 9 2.05 -28.08 0.26
C HIS A 9 1.37 -26.72 0.40
N TRP A 10 2.15 -25.71 0.79
CA TRP A 10 1.81 -24.30 1.00
C TRP A 10 1.13 -23.65 -0.24
N SER A 11 -0.11 -23.98 -0.56
CA SER A 11 -0.77 -23.51 -1.80
C SER A 11 -2.07 -22.76 -1.57
N GLU A 12 -2.24 -22.09 -0.43
CA GLU A 12 -3.47 -21.35 -0.11
C GLU A 12 -3.25 -19.84 0.08
N SER A 13 -2.03 -19.32 -0.03
CA SER A 13 -1.81 -17.87 -0.19
C SER A 13 -1.88 -17.55 -1.69
N SER A 14 -3.06 -17.19 -2.20
CA SER A 14 -3.22 -16.62 -3.55
C SER A 14 -2.69 -15.18 -3.60
N VAL A 15 -1.42 -15.00 -3.21
CA VAL A 15 -0.73 -13.71 -3.20
C VAL A 15 -0.09 -13.53 -4.57
N PHE A 16 -0.53 -12.54 -5.34
CA PHE A 16 0.02 -12.26 -6.66
C PHE A 16 0.37 -10.78 -6.81
N PRO A 17 1.43 -10.46 -7.58
CA PRO A 17 1.86 -9.09 -7.79
C PRO A 17 0.89 -8.33 -8.72
N VAL A 18 0.66 -7.06 -8.42
CA VAL A 18 -0.26 -6.19 -9.18
C VAL A 18 0.50 -5.07 -9.87
N PHE A 19 1.35 -4.34 -9.13
CA PHE A 19 2.16 -3.25 -9.64
C PHE A 19 3.39 -3.02 -8.75
N ARG A 20 4.28 -2.12 -9.15
CA ARG A 20 5.45 -1.72 -8.36
C ARG A 20 5.19 -0.36 -7.71
N LEU A 21 5.67 -0.18 -6.48
CA LEU A 21 5.76 1.11 -5.80
C LEU A 21 7.23 1.48 -5.61
N THR A 22 7.60 2.70 -5.96
CA THR A 22 8.94 3.26 -5.76
C THR A 22 8.84 4.57 -4.99
N ALA A 23 9.71 4.77 -4.00
CA ALA A 23 9.87 6.03 -3.26
C ALA A 23 11.32 6.52 -3.40
N PRO A 24 11.65 7.27 -4.47
CA PRO A 24 13.04 7.53 -4.88
C PRO A 24 13.90 8.18 -3.80
N ARG A 25 13.39 9.21 -3.11
CA ARG A 25 14.09 9.91 -2.03
C ARG A 25 14.51 8.97 -0.89
N HIS A 26 13.73 7.93 -0.66
CA HIS A 26 13.92 6.97 0.42
C HIS A 26 14.71 5.73 0.00
N ASN A 27 15.08 5.65 -1.28
CA ASN A 27 15.72 4.48 -1.90
C ASN A 27 14.96 3.18 -1.56
N GLN A 28 13.62 3.24 -1.67
CA GLN A 28 12.74 2.11 -1.42
C GLN A 28 11.97 1.73 -2.68
N GLU A 29 11.78 0.43 -2.84
CA GLU A 29 11.06 -0.17 -3.94
C GLU A 29 10.36 -1.44 -3.46
N PHE A 30 9.10 -1.61 -3.82
CA PHE A 30 8.29 -2.75 -3.43
C PHE A 30 7.46 -3.26 -4.61
N ILE A 31 7.34 -4.58 -4.69
CA ILE A 31 6.24 -5.20 -5.46
C ILE A 31 5.01 -5.17 -4.57
N VAL A 32 3.93 -4.56 -5.08
CA VAL A 32 2.63 -4.48 -4.42
C VAL A 32 1.80 -5.68 -4.83
N LEU A 33 1.20 -6.32 -3.83
CA LEU A 33 0.45 -7.57 -3.94
C LEU A 33 -1.05 -7.27 -3.93
N GLU A 34 -1.87 -8.17 -4.48
CA GLU A 34 -3.32 -8.05 -4.37
C GLU A 34 -3.78 -8.50 -2.97
N GLY A 35 -4.61 -7.67 -2.33
CA GLY A 35 -5.15 -7.94 -1.00
C GLY A 35 -4.33 -7.34 0.12
N ASP A 36 -4.99 -7.14 1.26
CA ASP A 36 -4.46 -6.50 2.47
C ASP A 36 -4.69 -7.36 3.74
N THR A 37 -4.86 -8.67 3.54
CA THR A 37 -4.96 -9.65 4.64
C THR A 37 -3.62 -9.80 5.36
N GLU A 38 -3.65 -10.32 6.60
CA GLU A 38 -2.42 -10.57 7.36
C GLU A 38 -1.43 -11.44 6.58
N ASP A 39 -1.91 -12.51 5.93
CA ASP A 39 -1.09 -13.40 5.13
C ASP A 39 -0.41 -12.68 3.95
N THR A 40 -1.14 -11.81 3.23
CA THR A 40 -0.55 -11.01 2.15
C THR A 40 0.51 -10.05 2.70
N LEU A 41 0.21 -9.35 3.80
CA LEU A 41 1.08 -8.32 4.37
C LEU A 41 2.36 -8.87 5.04
N LEU A 42 2.43 -10.19 5.30
CA LEU A 42 3.66 -10.85 5.71
C LEU A 42 4.71 -10.88 4.59
N PHE A 43 4.27 -10.93 3.32
CA PHE A 43 5.12 -11.01 2.14
C PHE A 43 5.51 -9.66 1.55
N GLY A 44 4.66 -8.64 1.69
CA GLY A 44 4.95 -7.31 1.16
C GLY A 44 3.77 -6.35 1.29
N PRO A 45 3.90 -5.13 0.76
CA PRO A 45 2.78 -4.20 0.68
C PRO A 45 1.63 -4.78 -0.16
N GLY A 46 0.41 -4.58 0.30
CA GLY A 46 -0.81 -5.11 -0.30
C GLY A 46 -1.79 -4.00 -0.68
N ARG A 47 -2.35 -4.06 -1.89
CA ARG A 47 -3.41 -3.16 -2.33
C ARG A 47 -4.74 -3.58 -1.70
N ALA A 48 -5.48 -2.63 -1.12
CA ALA A 48 -6.81 -2.91 -0.59
C ALA A 48 -7.76 -3.31 -1.73
N PRO A 49 -8.45 -4.48 -1.67
CA PRO A 49 -9.26 -4.97 -2.78
C PRO A 49 -10.38 -4.01 -3.24
N ASN A 50 -10.92 -3.23 -2.31
CA ASN A 50 -11.98 -2.24 -2.55
C ASN A 50 -11.48 -0.88 -3.04
N SER A 51 -10.17 -0.70 -3.22
CA SER A 51 -9.59 0.52 -3.80
C SER A 51 -9.49 0.43 -5.33
N PHE A 52 -9.01 1.51 -5.95
CA PHE A 52 -8.72 1.57 -7.38
C PHE A 52 -7.34 0.99 -7.72
N LEU A 53 -7.09 0.72 -9.02
CA LEU A 53 -5.76 0.52 -9.57
C LEU A 53 -5.14 1.86 -10.00
N PRO A 54 -3.81 1.95 -10.12
CA PRO A 54 -3.15 3.13 -10.67
C PRO A 54 -3.69 3.45 -12.06
N GLY A 55 -4.19 4.66 -12.26
CA GLY A 55 -4.75 5.12 -13.54
C GLY A 55 -6.27 5.06 -13.66
N ASP A 56 -6.97 4.41 -12.73
CA ASP A 56 -8.45 4.31 -12.75
C ASP A 56 -9.17 5.58 -12.25
N LEU A 57 -8.46 6.72 -12.13
CA LEU A 57 -9.01 8.02 -11.69
C LEU A 57 -9.62 7.99 -10.28
N GLY A 58 -9.13 7.13 -9.39
CA GLY A 58 -9.62 6.99 -8.02
C GLY A 58 -8.53 6.67 -7.00
N THR A 59 -8.92 6.59 -5.73
CA THR A 59 -7.97 6.38 -4.62
C THR A 59 -7.38 4.97 -4.63
N VAL A 60 -6.08 4.86 -4.80
CA VAL A 60 -5.31 3.63 -4.59
C VAL A 60 -4.92 3.55 -3.11
N VAL A 61 -5.26 2.46 -2.42
CA VAL A 61 -4.89 2.26 -1.01
C VAL A 61 -3.94 1.08 -0.91
N ILE A 62 -2.78 1.30 -0.27
CA ILE A 62 -1.76 0.28 -0.07
C ILE A 62 -1.44 0.17 1.41
N HIS A 63 -1.60 -1.03 1.94
CA HIS A 63 -1.29 -1.37 3.32
C HIS A 63 0.07 -2.04 3.40
N ALA A 64 0.85 -1.73 4.43
CA ALA A 64 2.02 -2.53 4.78
C ALA A 64 2.38 -2.41 6.26
N TYR A 65 3.08 -3.44 6.77
CA TYR A 65 3.70 -3.41 8.10
C TYR A 65 5.11 -2.83 8.03
N ARG A 66 6.13 -3.59 8.49
CA ARG A 66 7.54 -3.18 8.55
C ARG A 66 8.12 -2.64 7.23
N HIS A 67 7.55 -3.06 6.08
CA HIS A 67 7.94 -2.56 4.77
C HIS A 67 7.77 -1.04 4.64
N PHE A 68 6.79 -0.45 5.33
CA PHE A 68 6.54 1.00 5.33
C PHE A 68 7.25 1.75 6.46
N SER A 69 8.26 1.16 7.11
CA SER A 69 9.07 1.87 8.10
C SER A 69 9.74 3.14 7.56
N PHE A 70 9.98 3.23 6.25
CA PHE A 70 10.50 4.45 5.62
C PHE A 70 9.55 5.65 5.74
N LEU A 71 8.25 5.42 5.93
CA LEU A 71 7.26 6.50 6.08
C LEU A 71 7.52 7.35 7.34
N GLN A 72 8.32 6.89 8.29
CA GLN A 72 8.80 7.71 9.43
C GLN A 72 9.58 8.95 8.99
N LYS A 73 10.17 8.91 7.79
CA LYS A 73 10.99 10.00 7.23
C LYS A 73 10.31 10.69 6.06
N ILE A 74 9.08 10.29 5.70
CA ILE A 74 8.32 10.90 4.62
C ILE A 74 8.08 12.39 4.94
N VAL A 75 8.17 13.24 3.94
CA VAL A 75 7.81 14.65 4.06
C VAL A 75 6.91 15.07 2.90
N LEU A 76 6.25 16.21 3.06
CA LEU A 76 5.48 16.83 1.99
C LEU A 76 6.36 17.04 0.75
N ASN A 77 5.75 16.90 -0.42
CA ASN A 77 6.38 16.94 -1.73
C ASN A 77 7.32 15.75 -2.06
N ASP A 78 7.42 14.75 -1.18
CA ASP A 78 8.07 13.51 -1.58
C ASP A 78 7.30 12.85 -2.71
N GLN A 79 8.04 12.31 -3.68
CA GLN A 79 7.47 11.61 -4.82
C GLN A 79 7.30 10.13 -4.51
N ILE A 80 6.12 9.59 -4.84
CA ILE A 80 5.83 8.16 -4.88
C ILE A 80 5.44 7.81 -6.31
N ILE A 81 6.00 6.73 -6.83
CA ILE A 81 5.80 6.29 -8.22
C ILE A 81 5.17 4.91 -8.19
N LEU A 82 4.08 4.73 -8.95
CA LEU A 82 3.49 3.42 -9.20
C LEU A 82 3.74 3.04 -10.66
N ASN A 83 4.20 1.81 -10.91
CA ASN A 83 4.34 1.27 -12.27
C ASN A 83 3.44 0.04 -12.44
N ASP A 84 2.51 0.10 -13.39
CA ASP A 84 1.64 -1.04 -13.69
C ASP A 84 2.41 -2.19 -14.38
N GLN A 85 1.71 -3.27 -14.71
CA GLN A 85 2.30 -4.44 -15.40
C GLN A 85 2.71 -4.16 -16.85
N LEU A 86 2.20 -3.08 -17.45
CA LEU A 86 2.52 -2.64 -18.81
C LEU A 86 3.73 -1.68 -18.83
N GLY A 87 4.22 -1.26 -17.65
CA GLY A 87 5.30 -0.30 -17.50
C GLY A 87 4.84 1.16 -17.53
N THR A 88 3.54 1.43 -17.50
CA THR A 88 3.00 2.78 -17.38
C THR A 88 3.36 3.34 -16.01
N GLU A 89 3.88 4.56 -15.99
CA GLU A 89 4.28 5.25 -14.77
C GLU A 89 3.21 6.24 -14.31
N TYR A 90 2.86 6.17 -13.03
CA TYR A 90 1.94 7.09 -12.36
C TYR A 90 2.68 7.75 -11.19
N GLN A 91 2.93 9.05 -11.31
CA GLN A 91 3.67 9.81 -10.32
C GLN A 91 2.72 10.52 -9.36
N TYR A 92 2.96 10.38 -8.06
CA TYR A 92 2.21 11.02 -6.98
C TYR A 92 3.13 11.89 -6.12
N CYS A 93 2.57 12.96 -5.57
CA CYS A 93 3.23 13.92 -4.69
C CYS A 93 2.56 13.90 -3.31
N VAL A 94 3.32 13.67 -2.24
CA VAL A 94 2.81 13.64 -0.87
C VAL A 94 2.28 15.01 -0.45
N LEU A 95 1.01 15.06 -0.04
CA LEU A 95 0.32 16.29 0.35
C LEU A 95 -0.06 16.34 1.83
N ASP A 96 -0.26 15.19 2.46
CA ASP A 96 -0.68 15.12 3.86
C ASP A 96 -0.15 13.87 4.56
N VAL A 97 0.00 14.00 5.88
CA VAL A 97 0.31 12.91 6.79
C VAL A 97 -0.62 13.03 7.99
N SER A 98 -1.37 11.97 8.27
CA SER A 98 -2.31 11.93 9.38
C SER A 98 -2.25 10.62 10.16
N ILE A 99 -2.75 10.65 11.39
CA ILE A 99 -2.99 9.46 12.21
C ILE A 99 -4.49 9.35 12.43
N ILE A 100 -5.09 8.23 12.02
CA ILE A 100 -6.50 7.94 12.23
C ILE A 100 -6.69 6.76 13.18
N ASP A 101 -7.89 6.67 13.77
CA ASP A 101 -8.33 5.56 14.60
C ASP A 101 -9.43 4.79 13.86
N LEU A 102 -9.12 3.56 13.43
CA LEU A 102 -10.06 2.73 12.67
C LEU A 102 -11.32 2.33 13.46
N ASN A 103 -11.34 2.50 14.78
CA ASN A 103 -12.55 2.28 15.58
C ASN A 103 -13.55 3.45 15.44
N LYS A 104 -13.13 4.60 14.92
CA LYS A 104 -13.94 5.84 14.84
C LYS A 104 -14.23 6.28 13.42
N GLN A 105 -13.35 5.95 12.48
CA GLN A 105 -13.46 6.38 11.09
C GLN A 105 -12.85 5.34 10.16
N GLN A 106 -13.24 5.37 8.89
CA GLN A 106 -12.70 4.50 7.85
C GLN A 106 -11.68 5.25 6.98
N ILE A 107 -10.86 4.50 6.27
CA ILE A 107 -9.97 5.07 5.25
C ILE A 107 -10.86 5.47 4.07
N GLU A 108 -10.94 6.77 3.79
CA GLU A 108 -11.74 7.29 2.69
C GLU A 108 -11.14 6.89 1.34
N ILE A 109 -12.01 6.40 0.44
CA ILE A 109 -11.73 6.07 -0.95
C ILE A 109 -12.69 6.91 -1.79
N ALA A 110 -12.16 7.67 -2.75
CA ALA A 110 -12.92 8.58 -3.59
C ALA A 110 -12.53 8.43 -5.07
N GLU A 111 -13.36 8.95 -5.97
CA GLU A 111 -13.08 9.08 -7.42
C GLU A 111 -12.18 10.30 -7.69
N VAL A 112 -11.04 10.33 -7.01
CA VAL A 112 -9.98 11.33 -7.18
C VAL A 112 -8.65 10.57 -7.28
N ASP A 113 -7.81 10.96 -8.24
CA ASP A 113 -6.46 10.42 -8.51
C ASP A 113 -5.51 10.63 -7.30
N GLU A 114 -5.68 9.77 -6.29
CA GLU A 114 -5.05 9.84 -4.97
C GLU A 114 -4.42 8.50 -4.61
N LEU A 115 -3.35 8.55 -3.81
CA LEU A 115 -2.67 7.40 -3.25
C LEU A 115 -2.63 7.53 -1.73
N LYS A 116 -3.07 6.49 -1.03
CA LYS A 116 -2.94 6.36 0.43
C LYS A 116 -2.00 5.21 0.79
N LEU A 117 -0.92 5.54 1.48
CA LEU A 117 -0.01 4.55 2.07
C LEU A 117 -0.33 4.42 3.55
N VAL A 118 -0.70 3.21 3.97
CA VAL A 118 -1.30 2.96 5.28
C VAL A 118 -0.45 1.96 6.06
N THR A 119 -0.10 2.30 7.29
CA THR A 119 0.67 1.43 8.19
C THR A 119 0.24 1.61 9.64
N PRO A 120 0.39 0.60 10.53
CA PRO A 120 0.09 0.75 11.95
C PRO A 120 0.87 1.90 12.61
N TRP A 121 0.24 2.55 13.57
CA TRP A 121 0.87 3.56 14.42
C TRP A 121 0.73 3.19 15.90
N PRO A 122 1.75 3.41 16.74
CA PRO A 122 3.09 3.90 16.41
C PRO A 122 3.95 2.83 15.72
N PHE A 123 4.99 3.28 15.01
CA PHE A 123 5.88 2.39 14.24
C PHE A 123 6.65 1.37 15.10
N ASP A 124 6.85 1.64 16.38
CA ASP A 124 7.53 0.76 17.33
C ASP A 124 6.58 -0.29 17.98
N GLY A 125 5.28 -0.23 17.66
CA GLY A 125 4.29 -1.16 18.20
C GLY A 125 4.03 -1.00 19.70
N ALA A 126 4.38 0.15 20.29
CA ALA A 126 4.29 0.35 21.75
C ALA A 126 2.87 0.48 22.32
N THR A 127 1.80 0.32 21.51
CA THR A 127 0.42 0.51 21.96
C THR A 127 -0.33 -0.80 22.17
N LYS A 128 -1.20 -0.83 23.19
CA LYS A 128 -2.20 -1.91 23.37
C LYS A 128 -3.33 -1.82 22.34
N ASP A 129 -3.59 -0.63 21.82
CA ASP A 129 -4.58 -0.38 20.77
C ASP A 129 -3.89 -0.43 19.40
N ASN A 130 -4.32 -1.38 18.56
CA ASN A 130 -3.81 -1.59 17.20
C ASN A 130 -4.79 -1.05 16.14
N SER A 131 -5.70 -0.14 16.51
CA SER A 131 -6.60 0.53 15.55
C SER A 131 -5.95 1.73 14.85
N LEU A 132 -4.90 2.31 15.44
CA LEU A 132 -4.29 3.53 14.92
C LEU A 132 -3.52 3.25 13.63
N ARG A 133 -3.70 4.11 12.64
CA ARG A 133 -3.00 4.04 11.35
C ARG A 133 -2.34 5.36 11.04
N TYR A 134 -1.08 5.30 10.66
CA TYR A 134 -0.36 6.39 10.00
C TYR A 134 -0.69 6.32 8.50
N ILE A 135 -1.21 7.43 7.97
CA ILE A 135 -1.63 7.53 6.59
C ILE A 135 -0.85 8.65 5.92
N VAL A 136 -0.18 8.30 4.83
CA VAL A 136 0.38 9.28 3.88
C VAL A 136 -0.58 9.40 2.73
N THR A 137 -1.04 10.61 2.45
CA THR A 137 -1.91 10.93 1.32
C THR A 137 -1.11 11.68 0.27
N ALA A 138 -1.13 11.18 -0.97
CA ALA A 138 -0.44 11.76 -2.11
C ALA A 138 -1.41 11.91 -3.30
N ARG A 139 -1.25 12.96 -4.10
CA ARG A 139 -2.05 13.13 -5.33
C ARG A 139 -1.20 12.97 -6.56
N LYS A 140 -1.80 12.44 -7.63
CA LYS A 140 -1.13 12.30 -8.91
C LYS A 140 -0.70 13.67 -9.44
N TYR A 141 0.48 13.77 -10.04
CA TYR A 141 0.86 14.97 -10.77
C TYR A 141 -0.12 15.19 -11.93
N GLU A 142 -0.69 16.39 -12.02
CA GLU A 142 -1.39 16.81 -13.23
C GLU A 142 -0.33 17.00 -14.32
N THR A 143 -0.20 16.02 -15.22
CA THR A 143 0.53 16.23 -16.46
C THR A 143 -0.34 17.14 -17.32
N TYR A 144 -0.13 18.45 -17.28
CA TYR A 144 -0.62 19.32 -18.35
C TYR A 144 0.09 18.88 -19.62
N GLN A 145 -0.67 18.27 -20.54
CA GLN A 145 -0.25 18.10 -21.92
C GLN A 145 -0.44 19.47 -22.58
N ASP A 146 0.66 20.17 -22.85
CA ASP A 146 0.69 21.32 -23.77
C ASP A 146 0.39 20.88 -25.21
#